data_AF-W9ZBX8-F1
#
_entry.id   AF-W9ZBX8-F1
#
_cell.length_a   1.000
_cell.length_b   1.000
_cell.length_c   1.000
_cell.angle_alpha   90.00
_cell.angle_beta   90.00
_cell.angle_gamma   90.00
#
_symmetry.space_group_name_H-M   'P 1'
#
loop_
_entity.id
_entity.type
_entity.pdbx_description
1 polymer ?
#
loop_
_entity_poly.entity_id
_entity_poly.type
_entity_poly.pdbx_seq_one_letter_code
_entity_poly.pdbx_strand_id
1 'polypeptide(L)'
;MPTFGFNQDETAIFLLQVSLQAGPRLASEVTREAHTRLTDVEFGCQLLRNLSQAVSTIEKNWESHTTLCSFTLLTTRFLSLASPQLSRDIWGLLCHCRGIPYQWLTTLIKKIQDTVDDMQRRELLESALNVPMICVQTFHVDDKQLEKILGDSQQASLLVESRIIIHNTTLANNETQSPLQSIMKDRIKYILDHT
;
A
#
# COMPACT_ATOMS: atom_id res chain seq x y z
N MET A 1 3.92 0.62 -27.61
CA MET A 1 3.12 0.15 -26.45
C MET A 1 2.72 1.38 -25.65
N PRO A 2 1.52 1.46 -25.06
CA PRO A 2 1.19 2.53 -24.13
C PRO A 2 2.15 2.46 -22.93
N THR A 3 2.80 3.58 -22.61
CA THR A 3 3.69 3.70 -21.45
C THR A 3 2.83 4.19 -20.27
N PHE A 4 2.56 3.32 -19.31
CA PHE A 4 1.80 3.70 -18.12
C PHE A 4 2.72 4.36 -17.08
N GLY A 5 2.38 5.58 -16.66
CA GLY A 5 3.03 6.21 -15.52
C GLY A 5 2.55 5.56 -14.22
N PHE A 6 3.44 4.94 -13.45
CA PHE A 6 3.07 4.32 -12.17
C PHE A 6 2.68 5.32 -11.08
N ASN A 7 3.09 6.58 -11.23
CA ASN A 7 2.74 7.66 -10.30
C ASN A 7 1.46 8.40 -10.72
N GLN A 8 0.41 7.64 -11.03
CA GLN A 8 -0.90 8.15 -11.46
C GLN A 8 -2.00 7.33 -10.78
N ASP A 9 -3.06 8.00 -10.31
CA ASP A 9 -4.13 7.34 -9.56
C ASP A 9 -4.84 6.29 -10.40
N GLU A 10 -5.02 6.54 -11.70
CA GLU A 10 -5.64 5.61 -12.65
C GLU A 10 -4.84 4.30 -12.74
N THR A 11 -3.51 4.39 -12.75
CA THR A 11 -2.64 3.22 -12.78
C THR A 11 -2.75 2.42 -11.48
N ALA A 12 -2.77 3.08 -10.33
CA ALA A 12 -2.93 2.42 -9.04
C ALA A 12 -4.29 1.71 -8.91
N ILE A 13 -5.37 2.38 -9.35
CA ILE A 13 -6.73 1.82 -9.37
C ILE A 13 -6.80 0.63 -10.33
N PHE A 14 -6.24 0.76 -11.53
CA PHE A 14 -6.20 -0.33 -12.51
C PHE A 14 -5.46 -1.56 -11.95
N LEU A 15 -4.27 -1.37 -11.37
CA LEU A 15 -3.49 -2.45 -10.77
C LEU A 15 -4.24 -3.10 -9.60
N LEU A 16 -4.89 -2.30 -8.75
CA LEU A 16 -5.74 -2.82 -7.67
C LEU A 16 -6.86 -3.69 -8.23
N GLN A 17 -7.61 -3.19 -9.22
CA GLN A 17 -8.73 -3.93 -9.82
C GLN A 17 -8.27 -5.24 -10.45
N VAL A 18 -7.20 -5.22 -11.25
CA VAL A 18 -6.64 -6.43 -11.86
C VAL A 18 -6.15 -7.42 -10.79
N SER A 19 -5.58 -6.93 -9.69
CA SER A 19 -5.13 -7.79 -8.59
C SER A 19 -6.28 -8.50 -7.86
N LEU A 20 -7.48 -7.89 -7.84
CA LEU A 20 -8.67 -8.40 -7.16
C LEU A 20 -9.62 -9.16 -8.08
N GLN A 21 -9.52 -8.99 -9.40
CA GLN A 21 -10.44 -9.60 -10.36
C GLN A 21 -10.30 -11.12 -10.35
N ALA A 22 -11.34 -11.79 -9.85
CA ALA A 22 -11.42 -13.24 -9.88
C ALA A 22 -11.59 -13.73 -11.32
N GLY A 23 -10.63 -14.51 -11.81
CA GLY A 23 -10.74 -15.24 -13.07
C GLY A 23 -11.71 -16.42 -13.00
N PRO A 24 -11.85 -17.18 -14.11
CA PRO A 24 -12.62 -18.42 -14.14
C PRO A 24 -12.18 -19.40 -13.05
N ARG A 25 -13.09 -20.31 -12.68
CA ARG A 25 -12.72 -21.42 -11.81
C ARG A 25 -11.82 -22.37 -12.59
N LEU A 26 -10.69 -22.73 -12.02
CA LEU A 26 -9.92 -23.86 -12.49
C LEU A 26 -10.45 -25.11 -11.78
N ALA A 27 -10.85 -26.13 -12.53
CA ALA A 27 -11.36 -27.36 -11.93
C ALA A 27 -10.29 -27.94 -10.99
N SER A 28 -10.69 -28.35 -9.79
CA SER A 28 -9.86 -28.94 -8.72
C SER A 28 -8.93 -28.02 -7.91
N GLU A 29 -8.85 -26.72 -8.20
CA GLU A 29 -7.98 -25.79 -7.47
C GLU A 29 -8.76 -24.73 -6.68
N VAL A 30 -8.22 -24.34 -5.51
CA VAL A 30 -8.78 -23.24 -4.71
C VAL A 30 -8.48 -21.88 -5.37
N THR A 31 -7.35 -21.77 -6.07
CA THR A 31 -6.95 -20.56 -6.80
C THR A 31 -7.70 -20.41 -8.11
N ARG A 32 -8.15 -19.18 -8.39
CA ARG A 32 -8.75 -18.81 -9.69
C ARG A 32 -7.69 -18.75 -10.78
N GLU A 33 -8.10 -19.05 -12.01
CA GLU A 33 -7.20 -19.13 -13.17
C GLU A 33 -6.33 -17.88 -13.34
N ALA A 34 -6.89 -16.69 -13.13
CA ALA A 34 -6.18 -15.41 -13.25
C ALA A 34 -5.01 -15.24 -12.24
N HIS A 35 -4.93 -16.09 -11.21
CA HIS A 35 -3.98 -15.96 -10.11
C HIS A 35 -3.06 -17.18 -9.96
N THR A 36 -3.23 -18.23 -10.76
CA THR A 36 -2.40 -19.45 -10.68
C THR A 36 -0.93 -19.16 -10.91
N ARG A 37 -0.59 -18.19 -11.76
CA ARG A 37 0.81 -17.83 -12.01
C ARG A 37 1.53 -17.30 -10.77
N LEU A 38 0.81 -16.75 -9.79
CA LEU A 38 1.40 -16.29 -8.53
C LEU A 38 1.78 -17.45 -7.60
N THR A 39 1.24 -18.66 -7.80
CA THR A 39 1.61 -19.85 -7.03
C THR A 39 2.88 -20.51 -7.57
N ASP A 40 3.28 -20.22 -8.81
CA ASP A 40 4.53 -20.67 -9.40
C ASP A 40 5.73 -20.00 -8.71
N VAL A 41 6.65 -20.82 -8.19
CA VAL A 41 7.77 -20.34 -7.36
C VAL A 41 8.77 -19.53 -8.18
N GLU A 42 9.06 -19.95 -9.43
CA GLU A 42 10.00 -19.25 -10.28
C GLU A 42 9.49 -17.85 -10.66
N PHE A 43 8.25 -17.78 -11.12
CA PHE A 43 7.58 -16.51 -11.41
C PHE A 43 7.50 -15.64 -10.16
N GLY A 44 7.12 -16.21 -9.03
CA GLY A 44 7.04 -15.51 -7.75
C GLY A 44 8.39 -14.92 -7.32
N CYS A 45 9.50 -15.64 -7.50
CA CYS A 45 10.85 -15.13 -7.23
C CYS A 45 11.23 -13.95 -8.12
N GLN A 46 10.88 -14.01 -9.41
CA GLN A 46 11.13 -12.92 -10.35
C GLN A 46 10.27 -11.69 -10.01
N LEU A 47 8.99 -11.90 -9.71
CA LEU A 47 8.08 -10.82 -9.29
C LEU A 47 8.56 -10.14 -8.01
N LEU A 48 8.92 -10.93 -6.99
CA LEU A 48 9.45 -10.41 -5.73
C LEU A 48 10.70 -9.56 -5.95
N ARG A 49 11.64 -10.04 -6.77
CA ARG A 49 12.88 -9.32 -7.09
C ARG A 49 12.58 -7.97 -7.75
N ASN A 50 11.72 -7.99 -8.77
CA ASN A 50 11.35 -6.79 -9.52
C ASN A 50 10.61 -5.77 -8.65
N LEU A 51 9.65 -6.21 -7.82
CA LEU A 51 8.96 -5.34 -6.87
C LEU A 51 9.92 -4.76 -5.84
N SER A 52 10.82 -5.58 -5.27
CA SER A 52 11.79 -5.12 -4.27
C SER A 52 12.73 -4.06 -4.84
N GLN A 53 13.22 -4.27 -6.06
CA GLN A 53 14.07 -3.28 -6.76
C GLN A 53 13.29 -2.00 -7.07
N ALA A 54 12.05 -2.10 -7.53
CA ALA A 54 11.22 -0.96 -7.86
C ALA A 54 10.88 -0.12 -6.61
N VAL A 55 10.54 -0.77 -5.49
CA VAL A 55 10.32 -0.11 -4.19
C VAL A 55 11.59 0.60 -3.72
N SER A 56 12.75 -0.07 -3.77
CA SER A 56 14.03 0.52 -3.36
C SER A 56 14.39 1.75 -4.19
N THR A 57 13.97 1.80 -5.47
CA THR A 57 14.26 2.94 -6.36
C THR A 57 13.49 4.19 -5.96
N ILE A 58 12.28 4.04 -5.42
CA ILE A 58 11.40 5.15 -5.06
C ILE A 58 11.46 5.54 -3.58
N GLU A 59 12.09 4.72 -2.72
CA GLU A 59 12.03 4.86 -1.25
C GLU A 59 12.44 6.24 -0.72
N LYS A 60 13.25 7.01 -1.46
CA LYS A 60 13.72 8.35 -1.08
C LYS A 60 12.90 9.49 -1.67
N ASN A 61 11.92 9.18 -2.53
CA ASN A 61 11.08 10.14 -3.22
C ASN A 61 9.62 10.03 -2.76
N TRP A 62 9.22 10.86 -1.80
CA TRP A 62 7.85 10.91 -1.29
C TRP A 62 6.82 11.32 -2.34
N GLU A 63 7.22 12.03 -3.41
CA GLU A 63 6.32 12.37 -4.53
C GLU A 63 5.89 11.12 -5.31
N SER A 64 6.62 10.00 -5.17
CA SER A 64 6.28 8.72 -5.77
C SER A 64 5.27 7.90 -4.94
N HIS A 65 4.46 8.55 -4.10
CA HIS A 65 3.55 7.87 -3.18
C HIS A 65 2.53 6.99 -3.90
N THR A 66 2.01 7.40 -5.05
CA THR A 66 1.04 6.59 -5.81
C THR A 66 1.69 5.33 -6.39
N THR A 67 2.96 5.41 -6.75
CA THR A 67 3.75 4.23 -7.15
C THR A 67 3.92 3.27 -5.97
N LEU A 68 4.30 3.77 -4.79
CA LEU A 68 4.42 2.93 -3.59
C LEU A 68 3.07 2.31 -3.18
N CYS A 69 1.98 3.05 -3.32
CA CYS A 69 0.63 2.54 -3.11
C CYS A 69 0.36 1.32 -3.99
N SER A 70 0.64 1.45 -5.29
CA SER A 70 0.51 0.36 -6.26
C SER A 70 1.31 -0.87 -5.87
N PHE A 71 2.59 -0.70 -5.52
CA PHE A 71 3.44 -1.81 -5.11
C PHE A 71 3.01 -2.43 -3.79
N THR A 72 2.49 -1.64 -2.85
CA THR A 72 1.95 -2.13 -1.58
C THR A 72 0.72 -3.01 -1.82
N LEU A 73 -0.23 -2.55 -2.65
CA LEU A 73 -1.45 -3.30 -2.99
C LEU A 73 -1.12 -4.60 -3.75
N LEU A 74 -0.14 -4.58 -4.65
CA LEU A 74 0.33 -5.77 -5.34
C LEU A 74 1.03 -6.74 -4.37
N THR A 75 1.85 -6.22 -3.45
CA THR A 75 2.60 -7.05 -2.49
C THR A 75 1.68 -7.73 -1.49
N THR A 76 0.65 -7.03 -0.97
CA THR A 76 -0.35 -7.65 -0.08
C THR A 76 -1.12 -8.74 -0.80
N ARG A 77 -1.55 -8.49 -2.04
CA ARG A 77 -2.22 -9.50 -2.85
C ARG A 77 -1.30 -10.69 -3.16
N PHE A 78 -0.05 -10.42 -3.49
CA PHE A 78 0.94 -11.46 -3.75
C PHE A 78 1.16 -12.34 -2.52
N LEU A 79 1.27 -11.75 -1.32
CA LEU A 79 1.39 -12.50 -0.07
C LEU A 79 0.23 -13.48 0.16
N SER A 80 -1.01 -13.08 -0.17
CA SER A 80 -2.22 -13.91 0.00
C SER A 80 -2.33 -15.08 -0.97
N LEU A 81 -1.58 -15.07 -2.08
CA LEU A 81 -1.72 -16.04 -3.17
C LEU A 81 -0.44 -16.84 -3.45
N ALA A 82 0.71 -16.31 -3.03
CA ALA A 82 1.99 -16.92 -3.33
C ALA A 82 2.14 -18.30 -2.68
N SER A 83 3.06 -19.09 -3.24
CA SER A 83 3.49 -20.31 -2.58
C SER A 83 4.03 -20.00 -1.15
N PRO A 84 3.71 -20.84 -0.15
CA PRO A 84 4.23 -20.71 1.21
C PRO A 84 5.75 -20.59 1.32
N GLN A 85 6.50 -21.11 0.33
CA GLN A 85 7.96 -21.00 0.30
C GLN A 85 8.44 -19.54 0.17
N LEU A 86 7.65 -18.66 -0.45
CA LEU A 86 7.99 -17.26 -0.68
C LEU A 86 7.44 -16.32 0.40
N SER A 87 6.52 -16.79 1.25
CA SER A 87 5.79 -15.94 2.20
C SER A 87 6.71 -15.13 3.13
N ARG A 88 7.84 -15.70 3.55
CA ARG A 88 8.81 -14.99 4.41
C ARG A 88 9.43 -13.79 3.69
N ASP A 89 9.80 -13.95 2.43
CA ASP A 89 10.52 -12.91 1.70
C ASP A 89 9.55 -11.82 1.21
N ILE A 90 8.34 -12.22 0.78
CA ILE A 90 7.25 -11.28 0.47
C ILE A 90 6.86 -10.48 1.72
N TRP A 91 6.84 -11.13 2.89
CA TRP A 91 6.65 -10.43 4.16
C TRP A 91 7.73 -9.38 4.41
N GLY A 92 8.99 -9.72 4.17
CA GLY A 92 10.11 -8.78 4.26
C GLY A 92 9.91 -7.54 3.37
N LEU A 93 9.47 -7.75 2.12
CA LEU A 93 9.11 -6.65 1.23
C LEU A 93 7.95 -5.81 1.78
N LEU A 94 6.90 -6.44 2.32
CA LEU A 94 5.76 -5.71 2.89
C LEU A 94 6.16 -4.87 4.11
N CYS A 95 7.05 -5.40 4.97
CA CYS A 95 7.65 -4.65 6.07
C CYS A 95 8.47 -3.46 5.56
N HIS A 96 9.22 -3.63 4.47
CA HIS A 96 9.95 -2.53 3.85
C HIS A 96 9.01 -1.45 3.30
N CYS A 97 7.95 -1.85 2.57
CA CYS A 97 6.90 -0.94 2.11
C CYS A 97 6.22 -0.18 3.25
N ARG A 98 6.13 -0.74 4.46
CA ARG A 98 5.57 -0.08 5.66
C ARG A 98 6.53 0.94 6.27
N GLY A 99 7.83 0.69 6.24
CA GLY A 99 8.84 1.60 6.77
C GLY A 99 8.97 2.89 5.96
N ILE A 100 8.75 2.83 4.65
CA ILE A 100 8.92 3.97 3.74
C ILE A 100 7.96 5.13 4.06
N PRO A 101 6.62 4.92 4.18
CA PRO A 101 5.70 5.98 4.54
C PRO A 101 6.03 6.65 5.88
N TYR A 102 6.50 5.89 6.86
CA TYR A 102 6.89 6.45 8.15
C TYR A 102 8.05 7.46 8.02
N GLN A 103 9.06 7.13 7.20
CA GLN A 103 10.18 8.03 6.91
C GLN A 103 9.72 9.27 6.11
N TRP A 104 8.84 9.07 5.14
CA TRP A 104 8.26 10.16 4.35
C TRP A 104 7.45 11.12 5.20
N LEU A 105 6.65 10.61 6.13
CA LEU A 105 5.83 11.42 7.03
C LEU A 105 6.70 12.38 7.86
N THR A 106 7.82 11.91 8.40
CA THR A 106 8.78 12.75 9.14
C THR A 106 9.34 13.87 8.25
N THR A 107 9.61 13.57 6.98
CA THR A 107 10.11 14.54 6.00
C THR A 107 9.04 15.57 5.63
N LEU A 108 7.81 15.12 5.40
CA LEU A 108 6.67 15.96 5.05
C LEU A 108 6.31 16.92 6.19
N ILE A 109 6.26 16.44 7.44
CA ILE A 109 5.94 17.28 8.60
C ILE A 109 6.94 18.44 8.72
N LYS A 110 8.24 18.18 8.58
CA LYS A 110 9.27 19.23 8.60
C LYS A 110 9.06 20.24 7.47
N LYS A 111 8.86 19.75 6.24
CA LYS A 111 8.58 20.62 5.08
C LYS A 111 7.35 21.49 5.29
N ILE A 112 6.25 20.94 5.84
CA ILE A 112 5.02 21.69 6.11
C ILE A 112 5.28 22.82 7.12
N GLN A 113 6.07 22.57 8.16
CA GLN A 113 6.41 23.58 9.18
C GLN A 113 7.27 24.71 8.62
N ASP A 114 8.18 24.40 7.70
CA ASP A 114 9.10 25.38 7.10
C ASP A 114 8.47 26.15 5.92
N THR A 115 7.32 25.70 5.39
CA THR A 115 6.70 26.27 4.19
C THR A 115 5.83 27.48 4.53
N VAL A 116 6.17 28.62 3.93
CA VAL A 116 5.42 29.88 4.06
C VAL A 116 4.37 30.04 2.95
N ASP A 117 4.55 29.39 1.81
CA ASP A 117 3.64 29.46 0.67
C ASP A 117 2.41 28.55 0.86
N ASP A 118 1.22 29.13 0.78
CA ASP A 118 -0.03 28.41 1.03
C ASP A 118 -0.40 27.38 -0.05
N MET A 119 0.13 27.50 -1.26
CA MET A 119 -0.11 26.52 -2.33
C MET A 119 0.76 25.29 -2.13
N GLN A 120 2.06 25.48 -1.93
CA GLN A 120 3.01 24.41 -1.61
C GLN A 120 2.63 23.71 -0.30
N ARG A 121 2.20 24.46 0.71
CA ARG A 121 1.73 23.89 1.98
C ARG A 121 0.53 22.97 1.77
N ARG A 122 -0.37 23.28 0.84
CA ARG A 122 -1.52 22.42 0.49
C ARG A 122 -1.08 21.12 -0.18
N GLU A 123 -0.21 21.17 -1.18
CA GLU A 123 0.32 19.97 -1.85
C GLU A 123 1.05 19.03 -0.87
N LEU A 124 1.81 19.61 0.07
CA LEU A 124 2.47 18.85 1.13
C LEU A 124 1.47 18.21 2.11
N LEU A 125 0.38 18.92 2.45
CA LEU A 125 -0.69 18.37 3.29
C LEU A 125 -1.45 17.24 2.61
N GLU A 126 -1.69 17.33 1.29
CA GLU A 126 -2.28 16.24 0.51
C GLU A 126 -1.37 15.01 0.53
N SER A 127 -0.07 15.21 0.31
CA SER A 127 0.92 14.13 0.42
C SER A 127 0.95 13.53 1.83
N ALA A 128 0.81 14.36 2.87
CA ALA A 128 0.72 13.92 4.27
C ALA A 128 -0.60 13.17 4.60
N LEU A 129 -1.61 13.21 3.72
CA LEU A 129 -2.78 12.34 3.78
C LEU A 129 -2.53 11.00 3.08
N ASN A 130 -1.90 11.01 1.90
CA ASN A 130 -1.66 9.81 1.09
C ASN A 130 -0.69 8.84 1.77
N VAL A 131 0.40 9.35 2.34
CA VAL A 131 1.45 8.57 2.99
C VAL A 131 0.93 7.65 4.11
N PRO A 132 0.21 8.14 5.13
CA PRO A 132 -0.35 7.27 6.17
C PRO A 132 -1.41 6.31 5.62
N MET A 133 -2.16 6.66 4.56
CA MET A 133 -3.08 5.69 3.94
C MET A 133 -2.34 4.48 3.36
N ILE A 134 -1.22 4.69 2.68
CA ILE A 134 -0.37 3.61 2.15
C ILE A 134 0.16 2.74 3.28
N CYS A 135 0.58 3.38 4.38
CA CYS A 135 1.00 2.68 5.59
C CYS A 135 -0.09 1.70 6.07
N VAL A 136 -1.34 2.15 6.18
CA VAL A 136 -2.47 1.29 6.57
C VAL A 136 -2.73 0.19 5.53
N GLN A 137 -2.49 0.43 4.24
CA GLN A 137 -2.63 -0.62 3.23
C GLN A 137 -1.71 -1.82 3.49
N THR A 138 -0.55 -1.64 4.13
CA THR A 138 0.37 -2.75 4.48
C THR A 138 -0.15 -3.70 5.57
N PHE A 139 -1.28 -3.36 6.20
CA PHE A 139 -1.96 -4.19 7.20
C PHE A 139 -3.13 -4.98 6.61
N HIS A 140 -3.45 -4.80 5.31
CA HIS A 140 -4.45 -5.61 4.62
C HIS A 140 -3.87 -6.98 4.26
N VAL A 141 -3.69 -7.81 5.28
CA VAL A 141 -3.24 -9.21 5.20
C VAL A 141 -4.25 -10.10 5.93
N ASP A 142 -4.14 -11.42 5.76
CA ASP A 142 -5.03 -12.37 6.43
C ASP A 142 -4.95 -12.26 7.97
N ASP A 143 -6.04 -12.58 8.66
CA ASP A 143 -6.22 -12.38 10.10
C ASP A 143 -5.05 -12.91 10.94
N LYS A 144 -4.57 -14.13 10.64
CA LYS A 144 -3.42 -14.74 11.36
C LYS A 144 -2.13 -13.94 11.20
N GLN A 145 -1.90 -13.34 10.03
CA GLN A 145 -0.76 -12.46 9.81
C GLN A 145 -0.98 -11.13 10.51
N LEU A 146 -2.20 -10.58 10.45
CA LEU A 146 -2.55 -9.33 11.10
C LEU A 146 -2.36 -9.42 12.62
N GLU A 147 -2.88 -10.46 13.26
CA GLU A 147 -2.65 -10.75 14.69
C GLU A 147 -1.16 -10.76 15.04
N LYS A 148 -0.34 -11.39 14.19
CA LYS A 148 1.11 -11.43 14.38
C LYS A 148 1.76 -10.05 14.23
N ILE A 149 1.30 -9.20 13.31
CA ILE A 149 1.79 -7.81 13.19
C ILE A 149 1.43 -7.05 14.46
N LEU A 150 0.17 -7.11 14.87
CA LEU A 150 -0.37 -6.31 15.97
C LEU A 150 0.13 -6.77 17.35
N GLY A 151 0.65 -8.00 17.45
CA GLY A 151 1.40 -8.46 18.62
C GLY A 151 2.69 -7.68 18.87
N ASP A 152 3.23 -6.99 17.86
CA ASP A 152 4.31 -6.02 18.03
C ASP A 152 3.71 -4.63 18.32
N SER A 153 3.96 -4.13 19.54
CA SER A 153 3.47 -2.82 19.98
C SER A 153 3.90 -1.66 19.08
N GLN A 154 5.08 -1.75 18.45
CA GLN A 154 5.54 -0.70 17.55
C GLN A 154 4.71 -0.66 16.27
N GLN A 155 4.37 -1.83 15.72
CA GLN A 155 3.53 -1.93 14.52
C GLN A 155 2.09 -1.52 14.82
N ALA A 156 1.56 -1.92 15.97
CA ALA A 156 0.24 -1.49 16.44
C ALA A 156 0.17 0.03 16.61
N SER A 157 1.17 0.65 17.23
CA SER A 157 1.26 2.12 17.38
C SER A 157 1.25 2.80 16.02
N LEU A 158 2.05 2.30 15.08
CA LEU A 158 2.15 2.86 13.73
C LEU A 158 0.82 2.79 12.96
N LEU A 159 0.04 1.71 13.12
CA LEU A 159 -1.31 1.63 12.56
C LEU A 159 -2.23 2.68 13.18
N VAL A 160 -2.25 2.80 14.51
CA VAL A 160 -3.10 3.76 15.24
C VAL A 160 -2.74 5.21 14.89
N GLU A 161 -1.46 5.56 14.92
CA GLU A 161 -0.93 6.87 14.55
C GLU A 161 -1.30 7.23 13.11
N SER A 162 -1.07 6.32 12.16
CA SER A 162 -1.43 6.54 10.75
C SER A 162 -2.91 6.86 10.61
N ARG A 163 -3.79 6.19 11.37
CA ARG A 163 -5.23 6.44 11.33
C ARG A 163 -5.65 7.75 11.98
N ILE A 164 -5.04 8.13 13.09
CA ILE A 164 -5.26 9.44 13.73
C ILE A 164 -4.92 10.55 12.73
N ILE A 165 -3.78 10.43 12.04
CA ILE A 165 -3.35 11.39 11.03
C ILE A 165 -4.36 11.45 9.88
N ILE A 166 -4.76 10.30 9.33
CA ILE A 166 -5.77 10.26 8.25
C ILE A 166 -7.07 10.92 8.67
N HIS A 167 -7.56 10.63 9.88
CA HIS A 167 -8.80 11.19 10.41
C HIS A 167 -8.70 12.71 10.56
N ASN A 168 -7.67 13.21 11.25
CA ASN A 168 -7.47 14.63 11.51
C ASN A 168 -7.27 15.41 10.21
N THR A 169 -6.44 14.90 9.29
CA THR A 169 -6.19 15.55 7.99
C THR A 169 -7.44 15.52 7.10
N THR A 170 -8.26 14.48 7.17
CA THR A 170 -9.54 14.43 6.44
C THR A 170 -10.54 15.45 6.97
N LEU A 171 -10.62 15.66 8.28
CA LEU A 171 -11.53 16.66 8.87
C LEU A 171 -11.07 18.10 8.55
N ALA A 172 -9.77 18.32 8.48
CA ALA A 172 -9.20 19.63 8.17
C ALA A 172 -9.27 19.98 6.67
N ASN A 173 -9.37 18.97 5.79
CA ASN A 173 -9.41 19.19 4.35
C ASN A 173 -10.85 19.23 3.83
N ASN A 174 -11.25 20.37 3.26
CA ASN A 174 -12.56 20.57 2.62
C ASN A 174 -12.57 20.17 1.12
N GLU A 175 -11.44 19.70 0.59
CA GLU A 175 -11.31 19.35 -0.83
C GLU A 175 -11.91 17.97 -1.16
N THR A 176 -12.33 17.83 -2.41
CA THR A 176 -12.81 16.57 -2.97
C THR A 176 -11.67 15.57 -3.03
N GLN A 177 -11.83 14.44 -2.33
CA GLN A 177 -10.83 13.36 -2.34
C GLN A 177 -10.67 12.79 -3.74
N SER A 178 -9.44 12.39 -4.07
CA SER A 178 -9.19 11.64 -5.31
C SER A 178 -9.93 10.30 -5.28
N PRO A 179 -10.26 9.71 -6.45
CA PRO A 179 -10.88 8.39 -6.50
C PRO A 179 -10.07 7.32 -5.76
N LEU A 180 -8.73 7.38 -5.85
CA LEU A 180 -7.85 6.45 -5.15
C LEU A 180 -7.95 6.64 -3.63
N GLN A 181 -7.91 7.89 -3.15
CA GLN A 181 -8.08 8.19 -1.72
C GLN A 181 -9.42 7.67 -1.17
N SER A 182 -10.51 7.85 -1.93
CA SER A 182 -11.83 7.34 -1.57
C SER A 182 -11.82 5.81 -1.41
N ILE A 183 -11.28 5.10 -2.41
CA ILE A 183 -11.11 3.64 -2.37
C ILE A 183 -10.27 3.21 -1.17
N MET A 184 -9.15 3.88 -0.90
CA MET A 184 -8.29 3.57 0.23
C MET A 184 -9.02 3.77 1.57
N LYS A 185 -9.80 4.84 1.74
CA LYS A 185 -10.59 5.07 2.95
C LYS A 185 -11.63 3.99 3.18
N ASP A 186 -12.32 3.57 2.13
CA ASP A 186 -13.30 2.49 2.26
C ASP A 186 -12.64 1.18 2.65
N ARG A 187 -11.49 0.84 2.04
CA ARG A 187 -10.69 -0.33 2.43
C ARG A 187 -10.26 -0.28 3.89
N ILE A 188 -9.82 0.89 4.39
CA ILE A 188 -9.39 1.07 5.79
C ILE A 188 -10.53 0.79 6.78
N LYS A 189 -11.79 1.11 6.44
CA LYS A 189 -12.93 0.80 7.31
C LYS A 189 -13.07 -0.71 7.54
N TYR A 190 -12.85 -1.52 6.50
CA TYR A 190 -13.03 -2.97 6.58
C TYR A 190 -11.99 -3.71 7.45
N ILE A 191 -10.78 -3.16 7.65
CA ILE A 191 -9.79 -3.77 8.56
C ILE A 191 -10.34 -3.91 9.99
N LEU A 192 -11.14 -2.94 10.45
CA LEU A 192 -11.65 -2.94 11.82
C LEU A 192 -12.80 -3.89 12.07
N ASP A 193 -13.63 -4.15 11.07
CA ASP A 193 -14.81 -5.01 11.24
C ASP A 193 -14.42 -6.49 11.46
N HIS A 194 -13.13 -6.81 11.31
CA HIS A 194 -12.56 -8.16 11.44
C HIS A 194 -11.50 -8.28 12.55
N THR A 195 -11.23 -7.22 13.33
CA THR A 195 -10.36 -7.23 14.52
C THR A 195 -11.17 -7.08 15.80
#